data_AF-A0A6M0C2X5-F1
#
_entry.id   AF-A0A6M0C2X5-F1
#
_cell.length_a   1.000
_cell.length_b   1.000
_cell.length_c   1.000
_cell.angle_alpha   90.00
_cell.angle_beta   90.00
_cell.angle_gamma   90.00
#
_symmetry.space_group_name_H-M   'P 1'
#
loop_
_entity.id
_entity.type
_entity.pdbx_description
1 polymer ?
#
loop_
_entity_poly.entity_id
_entity_poly.type
_entity_poly.pdbx_seq_one_letter_code
_entity_poly.pdbx_strand_id
1 'polypeptide(L)' 'GHRLIAHCKMGGRSAKALGILKEAGIEGTNLKGGITAWSQEIDSSVPQY' A
#
# COMPACT_ATOMS: atom_id res chain seq x y z
N GLY A 1 -13.02 0.95 -15.47
CA GLY A 1 -12.02 1.75 -14.75
C GLY A 1 -11.20 0.85 -13.86
N HIS A 2 -9.88 0.88 -13.96
CA HIS A 2 -9.00 0.09 -13.09
C HIS A 2 -8.75 0.83 -11.77
N ARG A 3 -8.62 0.09 -10.66
CA ARG A 3 -8.23 0.66 -9.35
C ARG A 3 -6.77 0.35 -9.08
N LEU A 4 -5.99 1.37 -8.71
CA LEU A 4 -4.59 1.23 -8.30
C LEU A 4 -4.51 1.17 -6.78
N ILE A 5 -3.99 0.06 -6.25
CA ILE A 5 -3.66 -0.10 -4.83
C ILE A 5 -2.14 -0.28 -4.72
N ALA A 6 -1.50 0.52 -3.89
CA ALA A 6 -0.07 0.42 -3.61
C ALA A 6 0.16 0.01 -2.17
N HIS A 7 1.06 -0.96 -1.94
CA HIS A 7 1.49 -1.36 -0.61
C HIS A 7 3.00 -1.54 -0.55
N CYS A 8 3.56 -1.42 0.65
CA CYS A 8 4.92 -1.85 0.96
C CYS A 8 4.91 -2.55 2.32
N LYS A 9 6.07 -2.69 2.98
CA LYS A 9 6.16 -3.35 4.29
C LYS A 9 5.27 -2.66 5.35
N MET A 10 5.50 -1.36 5.56
CA MET A 10 4.83 -0.55 6.59
C MET A 10 4.00 0.63 6.02
N GLY A 11 3.81 0.70 4.71
CA GLY A 11 2.99 1.73 4.04
C GLY A 11 3.69 3.06 3.70
N GLY A 12 4.90 3.33 4.19
CA GLY A 12 5.61 4.60 3.91
C GLY A 12 6.12 4.75 2.48
N ARG A 13 6.76 3.71 1.93
CA ARG A 13 7.28 3.74 0.54
C ARG A 13 6.16 3.80 -0.51
N SER A 14 5.06 3.10 -0.28
CA SER A 14 3.90 3.12 -1.16
C SER A 14 3.18 4.46 -1.13
N ALA A 15 3.11 5.13 0.03
CA ALA A 15 2.65 6.51 0.12
C ALA A 15 3.52 7.46 -0.72
N LYS A 16 4.85 7.33 -0.64
CA LYS A 16 5.78 8.11 -1.48
C LYS A 16 5.56 7.85 -2.97
N ALA A 17 5.42 6.59 -3.38
CA ALA A 17 5.16 6.23 -4.78
C ALA A 17 3.85 6.83 -5.30
N LEU A 18 2.78 6.80 -4.50
CA LEU A 18 1.52 7.44 -4.86
C LEU A 18 1.64 8.97 -4.95
N GLY A 19 2.51 9.60 -4.16
CA GLY A 19 2.82 11.03 -4.31
C GLY A 19 3.38 11.35 -5.70
N ILE A 20 4.36 10.56 -6.17
CA ILE A 20 4.94 10.70 -7.51
C ILE A 20 3.89 10.44 -8.60
N LEU A 21 3.08 9.39 -8.44
CA LEU A 21 2.03 9.07 -9.41
C LEU A 21 0.95 10.15 -9.47
N LYS A 22 0.61 10.74 -8.33
CA LYS A 22 -0.33 11.86 -8.25
C LYS A 22 0.17 13.09 -9.01
N GLU A 23 1.47 13.38 -8.98
CA GLU A 23 2.08 14.44 -9.80
C GLU A 23 1.89 14.20 -11.31
N ALA A 24 1.79 12.93 -11.73
CA ALA A 24 1.48 12.53 -13.10
C ALA A 24 -0.04 12.39 -13.39
N GLY A 25 -0.91 12.79 -12.46
CA GLY A 25 -2.36 12.68 -12.61
C GLY A 25 -2.93 11.26 -12.41
N ILE A 26 -2.14 10.35 -11.81
CA ILE A 26 -2.54 8.97 -11.55
C ILE A 26 -2.93 8.85 -10.08
N GLU A 27 -4.22 8.66 -9.83
CA GLU A 27 -4.78 8.44 -8.50
C GLU A 27 -4.65 6.97 -8.07
N GLY A 28 -4.44 6.75 -6.78
CA GLY A 28 -4.34 5.40 -6.20
C GLY A 28 -4.49 5.42 -4.68
N THR A 29 -4.70 4.25 -4.09
CA THR A 29 -4.93 4.08 -2.65
C THR A 29 -3.75 3.37 -1.99
N ASN A 30 -3.25 3.94 -0.89
CA ASN A 30 -2.19 3.33 -0.08
C ASN A 30 -2.81 2.32 0.91
N LEU A 31 -2.24 1.13 1.01
CA LEU A 31 -2.55 0.24 2.13
C LEU A 31 -1.91 0.78 3.41
N LYS A 32 -2.73 1.31 4.32
CA LYS A 32 -2.27 1.82 5.62
C LYS A 32 -1.58 0.71 6.42
N GLY A 33 -0.41 1.00 6.97
CA GLY A 33 0.39 0.03 7.70
C GLY A 33 1.05 -1.06 6.84
N GLY A 34 0.83 -1.04 5.52
CA GLY A 34 1.43 -1.99 4.58
C GLY A 34 1.02 -3.44 4.81
N ILE A 35 1.80 -4.37 4.28
CA ILE A 35 1.55 -5.81 4.41
C ILE A 35 1.68 -6.28 5.86
N THR A 36 2.49 -5.60 6.68
CA THR A 36 2.63 -5.95 8.11
C THR A 36 1.31 -5.78 8.86
N ALA A 37 0.60 -4.66 8.66
CA ALA A 37 -0.70 -4.45 9.29
C ALA A 37 -1.76 -5.40 8.73
N TRP A 38 -1.75 -5.68 7.42
CA TRP A 38 -2.62 -6.69 6.82
C TRP A 38 -2.45 -8.07 7.46
N SER A 39 -1.20 -8.53 7.60
CA SER A 39 -0.89 -9.81 8.26
C SER A 39 -1.38 -9.87 9.71
N GLN A 40 -1.40 -8.76 10.43
CA GLN A 40 -1.80 -8.71 11.85
C GLN A 40 -3.31 -8.57 12.04
N GLU A 41 -3.96 -7.76 11.21
CA GLU A 41 -5.34 -7.32 11.44
C GLU A 41 -6.35 -8.06 10.55
N ILE A 42 -5.92 -8.56 9.39
CA ILE A 42 -6.82 -9.07 8.34
C ILE A 42 -6.56 -10.55 8.02
N ASP A 43 -5.31 -10.92 7.73
CA ASP A 43 -4.96 -12.27 7.28
C ASP A 43 -3.64 -12.75 7.87
N SER A 44 -3.73 -13.49 8.97
CA SER A 44 -2.58 -14.05 9.68
C SER A 44 -1.87 -15.18 8.93
N SER A 45 -2.41 -15.66 7.80
CA SER A 45 -1.70 -16.61 6.94
C SER A 45 -0.57 -15.97 6.14
N VAL A 46 -0.60 -14.64 5.95
CA VAL A 46 0.44 -13.90 5.24
C VAL A 46 1.68 -13.76 6.16
N PRO A 47 2.82 -14.38 5.82
CA PRO A 47 4.00 -14.37 6.68
C PRO A 47 4.60 -12.98 6.86
N GLN A 48 5.05 -12.69 8.07
CA GLN A 48 5.77 -11.46 8.38
C GLN A 48 7.29 -11.68 8.27
N TYR A 49 7.98 -10.68 7.75
CA TYR A 49 9.43 -10.59 7.62
C TYR A 49 9.88 -9.17 7.91
#